data_AF-F1YEM5-F1
#
_entry.id   AF-F1YEM5-F1
#
_cell.length_a   1.000
_cell.length_b   1.000
_cell.length_c   1.000
_cell.angle_alpha   90.00
_cell.angle_beta   90.00
_cell.angle_gamma   90.00
#
_symmetry.space_group_name_H-M   'P 1'
#
loop_
_entity.id
_entity.type
_entity.pdbx_description
1 polymer ?
#
loop_
_entity_poly.entity_id
_entity_poly.type
_entity_poly.pdbx_seq_one_letter_code
_entity_poly.pdbx_strand_id
1 'polypeptide(L)'
;MLATGAAVAVLAAGFAAVPQAAAAPYGAQYVRSIRCDSPNPWPGPRLPIIVDVYTGGPFPTDGLPGPAISLSANNPGGVGQVLELTSLITVDWRNLDTGRTGSVRVPTRSHAANWDVVLHPGHGRVAFTVHQKIGAMAFNPMVNPQFSSCRGTAVA
;
A
#
# COMPACT_ATOMS: atom_id res chain seq x y z
N MET A 1 -59.32 23.98 9.54
CA MET A 1 -57.96 24.53 9.58
C MET A 1 -56.99 23.36 9.62
N LEU A 2 -56.34 23.08 8.49
CA LEU A 2 -55.37 22.00 8.31
C LEU A 2 -53.98 22.53 8.70
N ALA A 3 -53.29 21.87 9.62
CA ALA A 3 -51.88 22.11 9.91
C ALA A 3 -51.07 20.91 9.38
N THR A 4 -50.54 21.06 8.18
CA THR A 4 -49.54 20.19 7.56
C THR A 4 -48.18 20.44 8.19
N GLY A 5 -47.70 19.51 9.02
CA GLY A 5 -46.31 19.46 9.46
C GLY A 5 -45.51 18.49 8.60
N ALA A 6 -44.79 18.99 7.60
CA ALA A 6 -43.87 18.20 6.79
C ALA A 6 -42.54 18.05 7.53
N ALA A 7 -42.23 16.85 8.03
CA ALA A 7 -40.92 16.51 8.55
C ALA A 7 -39.96 16.25 7.38
N VAL A 8 -38.98 17.13 7.19
CA VAL A 8 -37.89 16.94 6.23
C VAL A 8 -36.89 15.98 6.85
N ALA A 9 -36.92 14.71 6.42
CA ALA A 9 -35.90 13.73 6.75
C ALA A 9 -34.63 14.05 5.92
N VAL A 10 -33.64 14.66 6.56
CA VAL A 10 -32.30 14.84 5.98
C VAL A 10 -31.63 13.47 5.92
N LEU A 11 -31.65 12.85 4.75
CA LEU A 11 -30.82 11.69 4.43
C LEU A 11 -29.37 12.14 4.38
N ALA A 12 -28.68 12.07 5.52
CA ALA A 12 -27.23 12.13 5.59
C ALA A 12 -26.66 10.81 5.05
N ALA A 13 -26.70 10.63 3.73
CA ALA A 13 -25.96 9.59 3.05
C ALA A 13 -24.48 9.98 3.10
N GLY A 14 -23.80 9.61 4.19
CA GLY A 14 -22.35 9.67 4.27
C GLY A 14 -21.77 8.84 3.13
N PHE A 15 -20.99 9.47 2.27
CA PHE A 15 -20.27 8.82 1.19
C PHE A 15 -19.30 7.80 1.80
N ALA A 16 -19.72 6.53 1.87
CA ALA A 16 -18.81 5.43 2.15
C ALA A 16 -17.82 5.36 0.99
N ALA A 17 -16.55 5.66 1.27
CA ALA A 17 -15.47 5.50 0.30
C ALA A 17 -15.48 4.04 -0.19
N VAL A 18 -15.79 3.84 -1.46
CA VAL A 18 -15.73 2.52 -2.10
C VAL A 18 -14.27 2.06 -2.07
N PRO A 19 -13.95 0.85 -1.58
CA PRO A 19 -12.60 0.33 -1.69
C PRO A 19 -12.26 0.23 -3.18
N GLN A 20 -11.29 1.02 -3.63
CA GLN A 20 -10.76 0.92 -4.99
C GLN A 20 -9.97 -0.40 -5.06
N ALA A 21 -10.47 -1.36 -5.84
CA ALA A 21 -9.72 -2.57 -6.14
C ALA A 21 -8.45 -2.16 -6.91
N ALA A 22 -7.27 -2.55 -6.41
CA ALA A 22 -6.08 -2.55 -7.25
C ALA A 22 -6.28 -3.63 -8.31
N ALA A 23 -5.92 -3.31 -9.55
CA ALA A 23 -5.80 -4.36 -10.55
C ALA A 23 -4.70 -5.31 -10.10
N ALA A 24 -5.04 -6.58 -9.87
CA ALA A 24 -4.03 -7.61 -9.62
C ALA A 24 -3.05 -7.64 -10.80
N PRO A 25 -1.75 -7.87 -10.56
CA PRO A 25 -0.79 -8.02 -11.66
C PRO A 25 -1.24 -9.14 -12.61
N TYR A 26 -1.05 -8.95 -13.92
CA TYR A 26 -1.54 -9.87 -14.94
C TYR A 26 -1.04 -11.30 -14.69
N GLY A 27 -1.98 -12.25 -14.59
CA GLY A 27 -1.70 -13.67 -14.37
C GLY A 27 -1.11 -14.01 -13.00
N ALA A 28 -1.02 -13.06 -12.06
CA ALA A 28 -0.50 -13.30 -10.73
C ALA A 28 -1.56 -13.86 -9.78
N GLN A 29 -1.11 -14.69 -8.84
CA GLN A 29 -1.92 -15.33 -7.80
C GLN A 29 -1.83 -14.52 -6.52
N TYR A 30 -2.98 -14.13 -5.96
CA TYR A 30 -3.03 -13.52 -4.64
C TYR A 30 -2.67 -14.56 -3.56
N VAL A 31 -1.75 -14.20 -2.68
CA VAL A 31 -1.31 -15.06 -1.56
C VAL A 31 -1.98 -14.63 -0.27
N ARG A 32 -1.83 -13.34 0.09
CA ARG A 32 -2.38 -12.76 1.32
C ARG A 32 -2.19 -11.25 1.36
N SER A 33 -2.84 -10.60 2.33
CA SER A 33 -2.59 -9.21 2.69
C SER A 33 -1.88 -9.12 4.05
N ILE A 34 -0.99 -8.14 4.20
CA ILE A 34 -0.36 -7.78 5.47
C ILE A 34 -0.71 -6.33 5.83
N ARG A 35 -0.81 -6.03 7.13
CA ARG A 35 -1.06 -4.66 7.62
C ARG A 35 0.27 -3.98 7.97
N CYS A 36 0.43 -2.76 7.48
CA CYS A 36 1.61 -1.92 7.63
C CYS A 36 1.20 -0.51 8.07
N ASP A 37 0.23 -0.41 8.97
CA ASP A 37 -0.38 0.86 9.35
C ASP A 37 0.66 1.90 9.81
N SER A 38 0.64 3.07 9.20
CA SER A 38 1.58 4.15 9.48
C SER A 38 0.92 5.28 10.28
N PRO A 39 1.64 5.98 11.16
CA PRO A 39 1.20 7.29 11.61
C PRO A 39 0.99 8.22 10.40
N ASN A 40 0.06 9.15 10.55
CA ASN A 40 -0.24 10.15 9.53
C ASN A 40 0.67 11.37 9.74
N PRO A 41 1.43 11.80 8.73
CA PRO A 41 2.27 13.00 8.86
C PRO A 41 1.45 14.30 8.91
N TRP A 42 0.19 14.27 8.49
CA TRP A 42 -0.77 15.34 8.67
C TRP A 42 -1.58 15.13 9.97
N PRO A 43 -2.16 16.19 10.56
CA PRO A 43 -3.09 16.05 11.68
C PRO A 43 -4.30 15.19 11.25
N GLY A 44 -4.38 13.96 11.73
CA GLY A 44 -5.44 13.04 11.34
C GLY A 44 -5.26 11.62 11.91
N PRO A 45 -6.21 10.71 11.61
CA PRO A 45 -6.11 9.32 11.99
C PRO A 45 -4.95 8.64 11.27
N ARG A 46 -4.46 7.53 11.83
CA ARG A 46 -3.42 6.68 11.22
C ARG A 46 -3.81 6.27 9.80
N LEU A 47 -2.82 6.11 8.94
CA LEU A 47 -3.00 5.61 7.59
C LEU A 47 -3.14 4.09 7.66
N PRO A 48 -4.32 3.51 7.30
CA PRO A 48 -4.47 2.07 7.22
C PRO A 48 -3.80 1.60 5.94
N ILE A 49 -2.65 0.93 6.06
CA ILE A 49 -1.87 0.49 4.90
C ILE A 49 -1.95 -1.03 4.84
N ILE A 50 -2.70 -1.53 3.88
CA ILE A 50 -2.77 -2.93 3.51
C ILE A 50 -1.83 -3.13 2.32
N VAL A 51 -1.01 -4.17 2.41
CA VAL A 51 -0.11 -4.61 1.34
C VAL A 51 -0.53 -5.99 0.91
N ASP A 52 -0.99 -6.11 -0.33
CA ASP A 52 -1.32 -7.36 -0.96
C ASP A 52 -0.08 -8.00 -1.56
N VAL A 53 0.04 -9.32 -1.38
CA VAL A 53 1.16 -10.13 -1.82
C VAL A 53 0.70 -11.04 -2.93
N TYR A 54 1.37 -10.98 -4.08
CA TYR A 54 1.09 -11.77 -5.26
C TYR A 54 2.33 -12.55 -5.72
N THR A 55 2.10 -13.71 -6.34
CA THR A 55 3.16 -14.60 -6.87
C THR A 55 2.78 -15.17 -8.23
N GLY A 56 3.72 -15.80 -8.93
CA GLY A 56 3.43 -16.60 -10.13
C GLY A 56 3.00 -15.81 -11.38
N GLY A 57 3.07 -14.48 -11.36
CA GLY A 57 2.80 -13.65 -12.54
C GLY A 57 3.89 -13.85 -13.61
N PRO A 58 3.55 -14.07 -14.89
CA PRO A 58 4.53 -14.27 -15.96
C PRO A 58 5.35 -13.00 -16.26
N PHE A 59 4.73 -11.83 -16.11
CA PHE A 59 5.34 -10.52 -16.30
C PHE A 59 4.91 -9.62 -15.13
N PRO A 60 5.72 -9.54 -14.06
CA PRO A 60 5.55 -8.57 -13.00
C PRO A 60 5.61 -7.13 -13.55
N THR A 61 5.26 -6.15 -12.72
CA THR A 61 5.14 -4.75 -13.13
C THR A 61 6.44 -4.11 -13.59
N ASP A 62 7.60 -4.72 -13.32
CA ASP A 62 8.90 -4.29 -13.83
C ASP A 62 9.32 -4.98 -15.15
N GLY A 63 8.50 -5.88 -15.68
CA GLY A 63 8.70 -6.54 -16.97
C GLY A 63 9.78 -7.63 -16.98
N LEU A 64 10.40 -7.93 -15.84
CA LEU A 64 11.42 -8.97 -15.73
C LEU A 64 10.80 -10.37 -15.57
N PRO A 65 11.42 -11.43 -16.10
CA PRO A 65 10.87 -12.77 -15.97
C PRO A 65 10.91 -13.26 -14.51
N GLY A 66 9.89 -14.03 -14.13
CA GLY A 66 9.82 -14.69 -12.82
C GLY A 66 10.90 -15.76 -12.60
N PRO A 67 10.97 -16.34 -11.37
CA PRO A 67 10.01 -16.21 -10.28
C PRO A 67 10.13 -14.88 -9.51
N ALA A 68 8.98 -14.26 -9.25
CA ALA A 68 8.88 -12.95 -8.61
C ALA A 68 7.73 -12.90 -7.60
N ILE A 69 7.89 -12.05 -6.58
CA ILE A 69 6.84 -11.70 -5.63
C ILE A 69 6.51 -10.22 -5.84
N SER A 70 5.25 -9.92 -6.13
CA SER A 70 4.76 -8.56 -6.24
C SER A 70 4.06 -8.15 -4.95
N LEU A 71 4.46 -7.01 -4.39
CA LEU A 71 3.83 -6.38 -3.24
C LEU A 71 3.13 -5.11 -3.73
N SER A 72 1.85 -4.97 -3.43
CA SER A 72 1.06 -3.80 -3.83
C SER A 72 0.34 -3.23 -2.62
N ALA A 73 0.56 -1.95 -2.35
CA ALA A 73 -0.23 -1.20 -1.40
C ALA A 73 -1.18 -0.30 -2.17
N ASN A 74 -2.46 -0.64 -2.20
CA ASN A 74 -3.50 0.22 -2.78
C ASN A 74 -4.53 0.56 -1.71
N ASN A 75 -4.24 1.63 -0.97
CA ASN A 75 -5.03 2.04 0.16
C ASN A 75 -5.95 3.19 -0.24
N PRO A 76 -7.29 3.01 -0.18
CA PRO A 76 -8.22 4.11 -0.39
C PRO A 76 -8.16 5.12 0.77
N GLY A 77 -7.57 4.73 1.92
CA GLY A 77 -7.32 5.60 3.06
C GLY A 77 -6.13 6.53 2.80
N GLY A 78 -6.43 7.78 2.48
CA GLY A 78 -5.46 8.85 2.26
C GLY A 78 -5.71 10.07 3.15
N VAL A 79 -5.02 11.15 2.84
CA VAL A 79 -5.11 12.42 3.59
C VAL A 79 -6.08 13.43 2.96
N GLY A 80 -6.95 12.94 2.08
CA GLY A 80 -7.88 13.74 1.26
C GLY A 80 -7.30 14.12 -0.10
N GLN A 81 -8.13 14.65 -1.01
CA GLN A 81 -7.73 14.96 -2.40
C GLN A 81 -6.77 16.16 -2.55
N VAL A 82 -6.61 16.96 -1.51
CA VAL A 82 -5.79 18.19 -1.55
C VAL A 82 -4.41 17.98 -0.94
N LEU A 83 -4.32 17.14 0.08
CA LEU A 83 -3.06 16.88 0.78
C LEU A 83 -2.29 15.78 0.07
N GLU A 84 -1.01 15.99 -0.15
CA GLU A 84 -0.12 15.00 -0.74
C GLU A 84 0.81 14.39 0.31
N LEU A 85 1.16 13.13 0.05
CA LEU A 85 2.15 12.37 0.78
C LEU A 85 3.36 12.14 -0.12
N THR A 86 4.53 12.13 0.51
CA THR A 86 5.74 11.55 -0.04
C THR A 86 6.08 10.30 0.74
N SER A 87 6.26 9.18 0.06
CA SER A 87 6.71 7.94 0.66
C SER A 87 8.06 7.52 0.08
N LEU A 88 8.86 6.89 0.93
CA LEU A 88 10.01 6.09 0.53
C LEU A 88 9.83 4.73 1.19
N ILE A 89 9.55 3.73 0.35
CA ILE A 89 9.36 2.36 0.78
C ILE A 89 10.65 1.61 0.49
N THR A 90 11.16 0.87 1.48
CA THR A 90 12.28 -0.05 1.32
C THR A 90 11.81 -1.44 1.70
N VAL A 91 11.94 -2.40 0.79
CA VAL A 91 11.61 -3.80 1.06
C VAL A 91 12.89 -4.61 1.05
N ASP A 92 13.32 -5.02 2.24
CA ASP A 92 14.43 -5.93 2.42
C ASP A 92 13.91 -7.36 2.42
N TRP A 93 14.58 -8.26 1.70
CA TRP A 93 14.14 -9.64 1.56
C TRP A 93 15.29 -10.64 1.65
N ARG A 94 14.92 -11.86 2.02
CA ARG A 94 15.80 -13.02 2.10
C ARG A 94 15.09 -14.26 1.61
N ASN A 95 15.66 -14.94 0.63
CA ASN A 95 15.31 -16.29 0.27
C ASN A 95 15.84 -17.24 1.37
N LEU A 96 14.94 -17.91 2.06
CA LEU A 96 15.23 -18.79 3.19
C LEU A 96 15.82 -20.13 2.74
N ASP A 97 15.61 -20.51 1.48
CA ASP A 97 16.07 -21.79 0.93
C ASP A 97 17.47 -21.66 0.32
N THR A 98 17.78 -20.53 -0.32
CA THR A 98 19.08 -20.28 -0.96
C THR A 98 19.99 -19.34 -0.19
N GLY A 99 19.46 -18.61 0.79
CA GLY A 99 20.19 -17.59 1.54
C GLY A 99 20.37 -16.25 0.81
N ARG A 100 19.94 -16.12 -0.46
CA ARG A 100 20.03 -14.86 -1.23
C ARG A 100 19.27 -13.75 -0.52
N THR A 101 19.78 -12.53 -0.61
CA THR A 101 19.15 -11.33 -0.05
C THR A 101 19.09 -10.21 -1.07
N GLY A 102 18.22 -9.25 -0.84
CA GLY A 102 18.19 -8.01 -1.61
C GLY A 102 17.34 -6.94 -0.94
N SER A 103 17.35 -5.76 -1.55
CA SER A 103 16.58 -4.61 -1.10
C SER A 103 16.03 -3.87 -2.31
N VAL A 104 14.76 -3.46 -2.26
CA VAL A 104 14.12 -2.67 -3.31
C VAL A 104 13.60 -1.38 -2.70
N ARG A 105 13.87 -0.25 -3.35
CA ARG A 105 13.44 1.07 -2.88
C ARG A 105 12.52 1.73 -3.89
N VAL A 106 11.36 2.18 -3.42
CA VAL A 106 10.36 2.83 -4.26
C VAL A 106 9.96 4.16 -3.61
N PRO A 107 10.43 5.28 -4.18
CA PRO A 107 9.89 6.59 -3.82
C PRO A 107 8.53 6.79 -4.51
N THR A 108 7.56 7.37 -3.81
CA THR A 108 6.26 7.70 -4.39
C THR A 108 5.77 9.05 -3.88
N ARG A 109 5.00 9.74 -4.73
CA ARG A 109 4.26 10.96 -4.42
C ARG A 109 2.81 10.75 -4.82
N SER A 110 1.90 10.85 -3.87
CA SER A 110 0.47 10.61 -4.11
C SER A 110 -0.38 11.15 -2.97
N HIS A 111 -1.68 11.32 -3.19
CA HIS A 111 -2.67 11.65 -2.15
C HIS A 111 -3.00 10.46 -1.22
N ALA A 112 -2.58 9.26 -1.62
CA ALA A 112 -2.67 8.03 -0.85
C ALA A 112 -1.29 7.40 -0.68
N ALA A 113 -1.12 6.56 0.34
CA ALA A 113 0.11 5.80 0.58
C ALA A 113 0.21 4.58 -0.35
N ASN A 114 0.03 4.80 -1.65
CA ASN A 114 0.03 3.75 -2.67
C ASN A 114 1.44 3.52 -3.22
N TRP A 115 1.79 2.27 -3.47
CA TRP A 115 3.08 1.87 -4.04
C TRP A 115 3.05 0.41 -4.49
N ASP A 116 3.93 0.07 -5.43
CA ASP A 116 4.13 -1.29 -5.93
C ASP A 116 5.62 -1.63 -5.93
N VAL A 117 5.95 -2.86 -5.52
CA VAL A 117 7.32 -3.39 -5.45
C VAL A 117 7.32 -4.81 -6.01
N VAL A 118 8.33 -5.12 -6.82
CA VAL A 118 8.59 -6.49 -7.28
C VAL A 118 9.91 -6.99 -6.68
N LEU A 119 9.88 -8.20 -6.13
CA LEU A 119 11.05 -8.88 -5.60
C LEU A 119 11.45 -10.02 -6.54
N HIS A 120 12.75 -10.15 -6.81
CA HIS A 120 13.34 -11.22 -7.64
C HIS A 120 14.25 -12.17 -6.84
N PRO A 121 13.68 -12.96 -5.90
CA PRO A 121 14.45 -13.81 -4.99
C PRO A 121 14.92 -15.14 -5.59
N GLY A 122 14.45 -15.51 -6.79
CA GLY A 122 14.52 -16.89 -7.27
C GLY A 122 13.48 -17.79 -6.59
N HIS A 123 13.42 -19.06 -6.96
CA HIS A 123 12.46 -20.01 -6.39
C HIS A 123 12.66 -20.20 -4.88
N GLY A 124 11.55 -20.42 -4.17
CA GLY A 124 11.56 -20.87 -2.77
C GLY A 124 10.85 -19.93 -1.80
N ARG A 125 10.99 -20.22 -0.50
CA ARG A 125 10.42 -19.42 0.58
C ARG A 125 11.21 -18.15 0.79
N VAL A 126 10.50 -17.03 0.89
CA VAL A 126 11.08 -15.70 0.99
C VAL A 126 10.49 -15.01 2.20
N ALA A 127 11.34 -14.49 3.07
CA ALA A 127 10.95 -13.56 4.12
C ALA A 127 11.28 -12.13 3.68
N PHE A 128 10.41 -11.19 3.99
CA PHE A 128 10.61 -9.78 3.67
C PHE A 128 10.16 -8.86 4.80
N THR A 129 10.82 -7.71 4.90
CA THR A 129 10.48 -6.61 5.81
C THR A 129 10.25 -5.37 4.97
N VAL A 130 9.10 -4.74 5.15
CA VAL A 130 8.77 -3.46 4.52
C VAL A 130 9.06 -2.38 5.54
N HIS A 131 9.92 -1.44 5.17
CA HIS A 131 10.18 -0.21 5.90
C HIS A 131 9.54 0.94 5.14
N GLN A 132 8.71 1.71 5.84
CA GLN A 132 8.01 2.85 5.25
C GLN A 132 8.48 4.12 5.93
N LYS A 133 8.83 5.10 5.11
CA LYS A 133 9.03 6.48 5.52
C LYS A 133 8.01 7.33 4.78
N ILE A 134 7.03 7.86 5.49
CA ILE A 134 5.92 8.63 4.92
C ILE A 134 5.94 10.03 5.52
N GLY A 135 6.10 11.04 4.69
CA GLY A 135 6.03 12.45 5.08
C GLY A 135 4.93 13.18 4.32
N ALA A 136 4.56 14.33 4.86
CA ALA A 136 3.72 15.31 4.19
C ALA A 136 4.50 15.97 3.06
N MET A 137 3.81 16.30 1.97
CA MET A 137 4.35 17.24 0.99
C MET A 137 3.83 18.65 1.27
N ALA A 138 4.74 19.57 1.59
CA ALA A 138 4.43 20.98 1.81
C ALA A 138 5.56 21.85 1.27
N PHE A 139 5.50 22.21 -0.02
CA PHE A 139 6.57 22.85 -0.81
C PHE A 139 7.87 22.03 -0.94
N ASN A 140 8.29 21.34 0.12
CA ASN A 140 9.38 20.38 0.17
C ASN A 140 8.81 18.96 0.41
N PRO A 141 9.46 17.91 -0.13
CA PRO A 141 9.10 16.54 0.18
C PRO A 141 9.46 16.19 1.63
N MET A 142 8.78 15.18 2.18
CA MET A 142 9.17 14.49 3.42
C MET A 142 9.12 15.35 4.69
N VAL A 143 8.15 16.29 4.78
CA VAL A 143 7.90 17.07 6.00
C VAL A 143 7.25 16.15 7.06
N ASN A 144 7.64 16.30 8.33
CA ASN A 144 7.16 15.48 9.45
C ASN A 144 7.18 13.95 9.18
N PRO A 145 8.37 13.36 8.88
CA PRO A 145 8.45 11.98 8.45
C PRO A 145 8.01 11.01 9.54
N GLN A 146 7.08 10.13 9.19
CA GLN A 146 6.62 9.02 10.00
C GLN A 146 7.27 7.73 9.50
N PHE A 147 7.61 6.86 10.44
CA PHE A 147 8.28 5.60 10.15
C PHE A 147 7.41 4.44 10.63
N SER A 148 7.26 3.43 9.80
CA SER A 148 6.61 2.17 10.17
C SER A 148 7.35 0.99 9.53
N SER A 149 7.13 -0.19 10.09
CA SER A 149 7.60 -1.42 9.48
C SER A 149 6.65 -2.57 9.72
N CYS A 150 6.62 -3.49 8.77
CA CYS A 150 5.85 -4.72 8.83
C CYS A 150 6.66 -5.84 8.16
N ARG A 151 6.28 -7.10 8.42
CA ARG A 151 6.99 -8.27 7.93
C ARG A 151 6.04 -9.26 7.29
N GLY A 152 6.56 -10.02 6.34
CA GLY A 152 5.84 -11.06 5.66
C GLY A 152 6.75 -12.16 5.14
N THR A 153 6.10 -13.19 4.62
CA THR A 153 6.70 -14.33 3.93
C THR A 153 5.84 -14.73 2.73
N ALA A 154 6.45 -15.26 1.67
CA ALA A 154 5.74 -15.81 0.53
C ALA A 154 6.63 -16.84 -0.18
N VAL A 155 6.06 -17.60 -1.11
CA VAL A 155 6.80 -18.56 -1.94
C VAL A 155 6.82 -18.03 -3.36
N ALA A 156 8.04 -17.89 -3.92
CA ALA A 156 8.28 -17.43 -5.29
C ALA A 156 8.42 -18.60 -6.27
#